data_AF-A0A937BT64-F1
#
_entry.id   AF-A0A937BT64-F1
#
_cell.length_a   1.000
_cell.length_b   1.000
_cell.length_c   1.000
_cell.angle_alpha   90.00
_cell.angle_beta   90.00
_cell.angle_gamma   90.00
#
_symmetry.space_group_name_H-M   'P 1'
#
loop_
_entity.id
_entity.type
_entity.pdbx_description
1 polymer ?
#
loop_
_entity_poly.entity_id
_entity_poly.type
_entity_poly.pdbx_seq_one_letter_code
_entity_poly.pdbx_strand_id
1 'polypeptide(L)'
;MNIIEALTFEHNDKNFLAYHLNQFNKDAFVLNLRNYKQNDFINESLLGMESGGNTARFIAKDRFDGILFIKYSSIPQIITDK
;
A
#
# COMPACT_ATOMS: atom_id res chain seq x y z
N MET A 1 14.34 -20.90 18.02
CA MET A 1 14.64 -20.96 16.56
C MET A 1 14.11 -19.66 15.97
N ASN A 2 14.95 -18.65 15.82
CA ASN A 2 14.54 -17.36 15.25
C ASN A 2 14.56 -17.49 13.73
N ILE A 3 13.41 -17.84 13.16
CA ILE A 3 13.19 -17.66 11.73
C ILE A 3 12.83 -16.18 11.60
N ILE A 4 13.79 -15.35 11.20
CA ILE A 4 13.45 -14.09 10.52
C ILE A 4 12.87 -14.56 9.20
N GLU A 5 11.56 -14.81 9.17
CA GLU A 5 10.85 -14.92 7.91
C GLU A 5 11.12 -13.60 7.20
N ALA A 6 11.88 -13.65 6.10
CA ALA A 6 11.98 -12.52 5.21
C ALA A 6 10.54 -12.22 4.77
N LEU A 7 9.93 -11.20 5.39
CA LEU A 7 8.57 -10.77 5.08
C LEU A 7 8.55 -10.50 3.57
N THR A 8 7.97 -11.43 2.83
CA THR A 8 7.89 -11.31 1.39
C THR A 8 6.71 -10.40 1.14
N PHE A 9 6.91 -9.35 0.34
CA PHE A 9 5.84 -8.41 0.05
C PHE A 9 4.65 -9.17 -0.58
N GLU A 10 3.48 -9.01 0.02
CA GLU A 10 2.31 -9.87 -0.25
C GLU A 10 1.69 -9.59 -1.63
N HIS A 11 1.75 -8.34 -2.10
CA HIS A 11 1.07 -7.90 -3.32
C HIS A 11 2.00 -7.91 -4.54
N ASN A 12 2.40 -9.09 -5.00
CA ASN A 12 3.19 -9.25 -6.23
C ASN A 12 2.36 -9.22 -7.53
N ASP A 13 1.04 -9.01 -7.44
CA ASP A 13 0.15 -8.83 -8.60
C ASP A 13 0.08 -7.36 -9.02
N LYS A 14 0.45 -7.09 -10.28
CA LYS A 14 0.38 -5.76 -10.91
C LYS A 14 -1.00 -5.12 -10.94
N ASN A 15 -2.06 -5.89 -10.70
CA ASN A 15 -3.41 -5.32 -10.59
C ASN A 15 -3.61 -4.54 -9.29
N PHE A 16 -2.74 -4.68 -8.29
CA PHE A 16 -2.85 -3.99 -7.01
C PHE A 16 -2.10 -2.65 -7.00
N LEU A 17 -2.71 -1.62 -6.42
CA LEU A 17 -2.05 -0.35 -6.15
C LEU A 17 -0.75 -0.53 -5.34
N ALA A 18 -0.77 -1.45 -4.36
CA ALA A 18 0.36 -1.75 -3.51
C ALA A 18 1.58 -2.28 -4.30
N TYR A 19 1.37 -3.03 -5.39
CA TYR A 19 2.44 -3.50 -6.26
C TYR A 19 3.24 -2.34 -6.86
N HIS A 20 2.52 -1.32 -7.37
CA HIS A 20 3.14 -0.14 -7.99
C HIS A 20 3.88 0.72 -6.95
N LEU A 21 3.28 0.93 -5.78
CA LEU A 21 3.92 1.67 -4.69
C LEU A 21 5.20 0.98 -4.20
N ASN A 22 5.25 -0.36 -4.22
CA ASN A 22 6.45 -1.11 -3.85
C ASN A 22 7.62 -0.94 -4.83
N GLN A 23 7.37 -0.52 -6.08
CA GLN A 23 8.44 -0.28 -7.07
C GLN A 23 9.33 0.92 -6.73
N PHE A 24 8.90 1.79 -5.81
CA PHE A 24 9.72 2.90 -5.30
C PHE A 24 10.89 2.42 -4.43
N ASN A 25 10.94 1.13 -4.08
CA ASN A 25 11.98 0.48 -3.29
C ASN A 25 12.27 1.22 -1.97
N LYS A 26 11.20 1.65 -1.29
CA LYS A 26 11.21 2.28 0.04
C LYS A 26 10.25 1.55 0.96
N ASP A 27 10.65 1.37 2.21
CA ASP A 27 9.82 0.67 3.19
C ASP A 27 8.62 1.50 3.66
N ALA A 28 8.76 2.83 3.69
CA ALA A 28 7.65 3.73 3.95
C ALA A 28 7.86 5.09 3.27
N PHE A 29 6.79 5.69 2.75
CA PHE A 29 6.82 7.05 2.19
C PHE A 29 5.41 7.64 2.06
N VAL A 30 5.36 8.97 1.92
CA VAL A 30 4.13 9.70 1.57
C VAL A 30 4.22 10.12 0.11
N LEU A 31 3.19 9.76 -0.66
CA LEU A 31 3.00 10.20 -2.04
C LEU A 31 1.93 11.28 -2.08
N ASN A 32 2.29 12.50 -2.48
CA ASN A 32 1.33 13.57 -2.72
C ASN A 32 0.78 13.47 -4.15
N LEU A 33 -0.49 13.09 -4.29
CA LEU A 33 -1.11 12.85 -5.59
C LEU A 33 -1.57 14.14 -6.29
N ARG A 34 -1.83 15.22 -5.55
CA ARG A 34 -2.22 16.52 -6.13
C ARG A 34 -1.16 17.07 -7.09
N ASN A 35 0.11 16.86 -6.76
CA ASN A 35 1.26 17.33 -7.53
C ASN A 35 1.98 16.22 -8.29
N TYR A 36 1.46 14.99 -8.27
CA TYR A 36 2.09 13.86 -8.94
C TYR A 36 1.84 13.97 -10.45
N LYS A 37 2.91 14.26 -11.19
CA LYS A 37 2.86 14.50 -12.64
C LYS A 37 3.08 13.25 -13.49
N GLN A 38 3.55 12.16 -12.89
CA GLN A 38 3.69 10.89 -13.60
C GLN A 38 2.29 10.31 -13.80
N ASN A 39 1.98 10.04 -15.06
CA ASN A 39 0.69 9.53 -15.49
C ASN A 39 0.85 8.04 -15.83
N ASP A 40 1.10 7.27 -14.79
CA ASP A 40 1.26 5.82 -14.82
C ASP A 40 0.10 5.19 -14.03
N PHE A 41 0.38 4.59 -12.89
CA PHE A 41 -0.55 3.75 -12.15
C PHE A 41 -1.64 4.55 -11.41
N ILE A 42 -1.42 5.84 -11.10
CA ILE A 42 -2.36 6.60 -10.25
C ILE A 42 -3.68 6.95 -10.95
N ASN A 43 -3.72 6.89 -12.29
CA ASN A 43 -4.92 7.13 -13.10
C ASN A 43 -5.54 5.82 -13.61
N GLU A 44 -5.02 4.67 -13.20
CA GLU A 44 -5.51 3.35 -13.58
C GLU A 44 -6.52 2.81 -12.55
N SER A 45 -7.45 1.95 -13.01
CA SER A 45 -8.39 1.25 -12.14
C SER A 45 -7.71 0.03 -11.50
N LEU A 46 -7.19 0.22 -10.29
CA LEU A 46 -6.39 -0.76 -9.56
C LEU A 46 -7.13 -1.32 -8.35
N LEU A 47 -6.73 -2.52 -7.92
CA LEU A 47 -7.20 -3.13 -6.69
C LEU A 47 -6.52 -2.49 -5.48
N GLY A 48 -7.30 -2.17 -4.47
CA GLY A 48 -6.82 -1.96 -3.11
C GLY A 48 -7.54 -2.88 -2.13
N MET A 49 -6.87 -3.17 -1.03
CA MET A 49 -7.42 -3.96 0.06
C MET A 49 -8.12 -3.04 1.05
N GLU A 50 -9.37 -3.33 1.35
CA GLU A 50 -10.18 -2.62 2.33
C GLU A 50 -10.17 -3.36 3.68
N SER A 51 -10.75 -2.73 4.70
CA SER A 51 -10.90 -3.35 6.02
C SER A 51 -11.61 -4.70 5.92
N GLY A 52 -11.07 -5.72 6.58
CA GLY A 52 -11.63 -7.08 6.57
C GLY A 52 -11.13 -7.97 5.42
N GLY A 53 -10.15 -7.53 4.63
CA GLY A 53 -9.52 -8.34 3.58
C GLY A 53 -10.27 -8.36 2.25
N ASN A 54 -11.36 -7.60 2.12
CA ASN A 54 -12.05 -7.41 0.85
C ASN A 54 -11.19 -6.57 -0.11
N THR A 55 -11.39 -6.76 -1.41
CA THR A 55 -10.72 -5.94 -2.43
C THR A 55 -11.75 -5.12 -3.21
N ALA A 56 -11.37 -3.90 -3.57
CA ALA A 56 -12.18 -3.01 -4.39
C ALA A 56 -11.32 -2.35 -5.47
N ARG A 57 -11.92 -2.09 -6.64
CA ARG A 57 -11.27 -1.32 -7.71
C ARG A 57 -11.55 0.16 -7.56
N PHE A 58 -10.53 0.98 -7.75
CA PHE A 58 -10.66 2.43 -7.79
C PHE A 58 -9.50 3.07 -8.55
N ILE A 59 -9.70 4.31 -8.97
CA ILE A 59 -8.64 5.17 -9.50
C ILE A 59 -8.05 5.95 -8.32
N ALA A 60 -6.75 5.79 -8.06
CA ALA A 60 -6.12 6.32 -6.86
C ALA A 60 -6.21 7.86 -6.78
N LYS A 61 -5.98 8.54 -7.92
CA LYS A 61 -6.05 10.00 -8.02
C LYS A 61 -7.45 10.57 -7.77
N ASP A 62 -8.50 9.80 -8.10
CA ASP A 62 -9.88 10.23 -7.90
C ASP A 62 -10.34 10.03 -6.45
N ARG A 63 -9.73 9.08 -5.73
CA ARG A 63 -10.13 8.70 -4.37
C ARG A 63 -9.31 9.38 -3.27
N PHE A 64 -8.07 9.77 -3.54
CA PHE A 64 -7.15 10.27 -2.53
C PHE A 64 -6.36 11.49 -3.00
N ASP A 65 -6.10 12.41 -2.06
CA ASP A 65 -5.16 13.53 -2.26
C ASP A 65 -3.69 13.13 -2.05
N GLY A 66 -3.47 12.08 -1.27
CA GLY A 66 -2.16 11.54 -0.97
C GLY A 66 -2.26 10.14 -0.37
N ILE A 67 -1.17 9.39 -0.48
CA ILE A 67 -1.07 8.01 -0.01
C ILE A 67 0.08 7.92 0.98
N LEU A 68 -0.18 7.36 2.16
CA LEU A 68 0.86 6.82 3.04
C LEU A 68 1.07 5.36 2.67
N PHE A 69 2.26 5.04 2.17
CA PHE A 69 2.66 3.65 1.91
C PHE A 69 3.54 3.14 3.05
N ILE A 70 3.22 1.95 3.55
CA ILE A 70 4.00 1.19 4.51
C ILE A 70 4.09 -0.24 3.96
N LYS A 71 5.30 -0.71 3.65
CA LYS A 71 5.54 -1.98 2.98
C LYS A 71 5.21 -3.19 3.86
N TYR A 72 5.48 -3.08 5.15
CA TYR A 72 5.27 -4.14 6.14
C TYR A 72 4.53 -3.58 7.35
N SER A 73 3.41 -4.21 7.70
CA SER A 73 2.69 -3.91 8.93
C SER A 73 2.61 -5.16 9.80
N SER A 74 2.75 -4.99 11.11
CA SER A 74 2.57 -6.05 12.08
C SER A 74 1.12 -6.09 12.57
N ILE A 75 0.71 -7.24 13.12
CA ILE A 75 -0.59 -7.38 13.75
C ILE A 75 -0.74 -6.30 14.84
N PRO A 76 -1.80 -5.47 14.81
CA PRO A 76 -2.02 -4.45 15.83
C PRO A 76 -2.05 -5.05 17.23
N GLN A 77 -1.33 -4.43 18.16
CA GLN A 77 -1.34 -4.82 19.56
C GLN A 77 -2.34 -3.97 20.34
N ILE A 78 -3.11 -4.62 21.22
CA ILE A 78 -4.00 -3.91 22.14
C ILE A 78 -3.13 -3.07 23.08
N ILE A 79 -3.39 -1.77 23.13
CA ILE A 79 -2.75 -0.89 24.12
C ILE A 79 -3.38 -1.23 25.46
N THR A 80 -2.61 -1.86 26.34
CA THR A 80 -3.00 -2.06 27.72
C THR A 80 -2.38 -0.94 28.55
N ASP A 81 -3.19 0.02 28.96
CA ASP A 81 -2.77 0.99 29.97
C ASP A 81 -2.38 0.23 31.25
N LYS A 82 -1.20 0.52 31.77
CA LYS A 82 -0.75 0.03 33.09
C LYS A 82 -1.09 1.04 34.17
#